data_AF-A0AA37UIH8-F1
#
_entry.id   AF-A0AA37UIH8-F1
#
_cell.length_a   1.000
_cell.length_b   1.000
_cell.length_c   1.000
_cell.angle_alpha   90.00
_cell.angle_beta   90.00
_cell.angle_gamma   90.00
#
_symmetry.space_group_name_H-M   'P 1'
#
loop_
_entity.id
_entity.type
_entity.pdbx_description
1 polymer ?
#
loop_
_entity_poly.entity_id
_entity_poly.type
_entity_poly.pdbx_seq_one_letter_code
_entity_poly.pdbx_strand_id
1 'polypeptide(L)'
;MLAIAAAESKMLVRNKLVAFSALLMPFLFGFLMINMSDNFGGFAFAASSLVISVVATAVYLTSTTTLSARRQNLFLKRMRSTAESDLGIITGLLLPTVVLAAVQLAVILTGMVVFGGTTIANPVVVIAAILLAVVMFVGLALATAGVTNSPEHAQVTTLPVFFIAIAASVWAGIGSRIEEPGSVFGLVRAFLPGGGVAELVGLGWSGAPVGELLAPLGGAVLWAVIGLVAARRMFRWEPRV
;
A
#
# COMPACT_ATOMS: atom_id res chain seq x y z
N MET A 1 -18.55 -12.32 6.53
CA MET A 1 -17.61 -11.38 5.85
C MET A 1 -18.29 -10.16 5.19
N LEU A 2 -19.20 -10.33 4.21
CA LEU A 2 -19.78 -9.22 3.43
C LEU A 2 -20.62 -8.22 4.26
N ALA A 3 -21.33 -8.68 5.30
CA ALA A 3 -22.10 -7.81 6.18
C ALA A 3 -21.21 -6.84 7.01
N ILE A 4 -20.02 -7.29 7.39
CA ILE A 4 -19.04 -6.47 8.13
C ILE A 4 -18.45 -5.41 7.19
N ALA A 5 -18.05 -5.84 5.98
CA ALA A 5 -17.55 -4.93 4.96
C ALA A 5 -18.61 -3.87 4.60
N ALA A 6 -19.88 -4.26 4.51
CA ALA A 6 -20.99 -3.33 4.25
C ALA A 6 -21.20 -2.33 5.40
N ALA A 7 -21.09 -2.77 6.65
CA ALA A 7 -21.22 -1.89 7.82
C ALA A 7 -20.08 -0.87 7.92
N GLU A 8 -18.83 -1.30 7.72
CA GLU A 8 -17.65 -0.42 7.72
C GLU A 8 -17.68 0.55 6.53
N SER A 9 -18.04 0.06 5.33
CA SER A 9 -18.23 0.91 4.15
C SER A 9 -19.30 1.98 4.40
N LYS A 10 -20.39 1.63 5.06
CA LYS A 10 -21.45 2.57 5.43
C LYS A 10 -20.97 3.62 6.45
N MET A 11 -20.05 3.28 7.35
CA MET A 11 -19.43 4.23 8.28
C MET A 11 -18.47 5.18 7.56
N LEU A 12 -17.66 4.68 6.63
CA LEU A 12 -16.77 5.49 5.79
C LEU A 12 -17.56 6.49 4.93
N VAL A 13 -18.61 6.03 4.26
CA VAL A 13 -19.47 6.89 3.41
C VAL A 13 -20.29 7.89 4.24
N ARG A 14 -20.70 7.56 5.46
CA ARG A 14 -21.40 8.50 6.36
C ARG A 14 -20.50 9.64 6.81
N ASN A 15 -19.19 9.43 6.92
CA ASN A 15 -18.25 10.48 7.27
C ASN A 15 -17.78 11.20 6.00
N LYS A 16 -18.67 12.02 5.42
CA LYS A 16 -18.43 12.77 4.18
C LYS A 16 -17.13 13.58 4.22
N LEU A 17 -16.74 14.09 5.38
CA LEU A 17 -15.50 14.83 5.59
C LEU A 17 -14.26 13.95 5.45
N VAL A 18 -14.29 12.74 6.02
CA VAL A 18 -13.19 11.76 5.89
C VAL A 18 -13.14 11.17 4.50
N ALA A 19 -14.28 10.85 3.89
CA ALA A 19 -14.32 10.39 2.50
C ALA A 19 -13.80 11.46 1.54
N PHE A 20 -14.21 12.72 1.75
CA PHE A 20 -13.75 13.85 0.94
C PHE A 20 -12.26 14.11 1.13
N SER A 21 -11.74 14.17 2.36
CA SER A 21 -10.31 14.40 2.60
C SER A 21 -9.43 13.22 2.15
N ALA A 22 -9.90 11.98 2.35
CA ALA A 22 -9.20 10.77 1.93
C ALA A 22 -9.17 10.61 0.41
N LEU A 23 -10.17 11.09 -0.34
CA LEU A 23 -10.11 11.15 -1.80
C LEU A 23 -9.36 12.40 -2.29
N LEU A 24 -9.60 13.58 -1.72
CA LEU A 24 -9.13 14.83 -2.32
C LEU A 24 -7.61 14.93 -2.31
N MET A 25 -6.93 14.45 -1.25
CA MET A 25 -5.47 14.53 -1.17
C MET A 25 -4.76 13.64 -2.22
N PRO A 26 -5.07 12.33 -2.35
CA PRO A 26 -4.50 11.50 -3.42
C PRO A 26 -4.79 12.02 -4.83
N PHE A 27 -5.99 12.58 -5.05
CA PHE A 27 -6.35 13.14 -6.35
C PHE A 27 -5.63 14.44 -6.65
N LEU A 28 -5.50 15.35 -5.67
CA LEU A 28 -4.73 16.57 -5.81
C LEU A 28 -3.25 16.25 -6.07
N PHE A 29 -2.70 15.26 -5.35
CA PHE A 29 -1.33 14.81 -5.55
C PHE A 29 -1.15 14.14 -6.92
N GLY A 30 -2.10 13.32 -7.37
CA GLY A 30 -2.12 12.76 -8.72
C GLY A 30 -2.20 13.84 -9.81
N PHE A 31 -3.05 14.84 -9.62
CA PHE A 31 -3.15 15.99 -10.51
C PHE A 31 -1.83 16.77 -10.59
N LEU A 32 -1.20 17.06 -9.45
CA LEU A 32 0.11 17.73 -9.42
C LEU A 32 1.17 16.89 -10.13
N MET A 33 1.22 15.58 -9.89
CA MET A 33 2.18 14.69 -10.52
C MET A 33 1.97 14.56 -12.04
N ILE A 34 0.73 14.64 -12.54
CA ILE A 34 0.46 14.70 -13.99
C ILE A 34 0.98 16.01 -14.59
N ASN A 35 0.69 17.15 -13.95
CA ASN A 35 1.07 18.47 -14.48
C ASN A 35 2.56 18.78 -14.30
N MET A 36 3.23 18.10 -13.36
CA MET A 36 4.64 18.31 -13.05
C MET A 36 5.50 17.09 -13.42
N SER A 37 4.96 16.11 -14.13
CA SER A 37 5.66 14.85 -14.44
C SER A 37 7.04 15.11 -15.02
N ASP A 38 7.15 16.05 -15.95
CA ASP A 38 8.40 16.36 -16.65
C ASP A 38 9.48 16.92 -15.70
N ASN A 39 9.07 17.62 -14.63
CA ASN A 39 9.97 18.13 -13.59
C ASN A 39 10.39 17.04 -12.58
N PHE A 40 9.61 15.97 -12.46
CA PHE A 40 9.84 14.86 -11.52
C PHE A 40 10.33 13.58 -12.20
N GLY A 41 10.67 13.63 -13.50
CA GLY A 41 11.24 12.50 -14.22
C GLY A 41 10.26 11.62 -15.00
N GLY A 42 9.09 12.13 -15.31
CA GLY A 42 8.10 11.50 -16.17
C GLY A 42 7.12 10.58 -15.44
N PHE A 43 6.16 10.08 -16.20
CA PHE A 43 5.01 9.33 -15.69
C PHE A 43 5.35 8.03 -14.96
N ALA A 44 6.46 7.37 -15.31
CA ALA A 44 6.91 6.16 -14.62
C ALA A 44 7.26 6.45 -13.15
N PHE A 45 7.99 7.53 -12.89
CA PHE A 45 8.33 7.95 -11.51
C PHE A 45 7.08 8.34 -10.72
N ALA A 46 6.21 9.13 -11.35
CA ALA A 46 4.96 9.56 -10.75
C ALA A 46 4.08 8.37 -10.36
N ALA A 47 3.91 7.39 -11.28
CA ALA A 47 3.12 6.19 -11.04
C ALA A 47 3.68 5.36 -9.88
N SER A 48 4.98 5.10 -9.85
CA SER A 48 5.64 4.37 -8.77
C SER A 48 5.41 5.02 -7.40
N SER A 49 5.62 6.34 -7.34
CA SER A 49 5.48 7.12 -6.10
C SER A 49 4.02 7.17 -5.62
N LEU A 50 3.08 7.35 -6.56
CA LEU A 50 1.64 7.35 -6.27
C LEU A 50 1.16 5.99 -5.77
N VAL A 51 1.58 4.89 -6.41
CA VAL A 51 1.20 3.53 -6.00
C VAL A 51 1.63 3.27 -4.56
N ILE A 52 2.90 3.52 -4.22
CA ILE A 52 3.39 3.30 -2.86
C ILE A 52 2.69 4.22 -1.85
N SER A 53 2.53 5.50 -2.18
CA SER A 53 1.90 6.47 -1.27
C SER A 53 0.45 6.10 -0.97
N VAL A 54 -0.34 5.73 -1.99
CA VAL A 54 -1.74 5.34 -1.82
C VAL A 54 -1.85 4.05 -1.02
N VAL A 55 -1.10 3.00 -1.36
CA VAL A 55 -1.21 1.73 -0.61
C VAL A 55 -0.68 1.89 0.83
N ALA A 56 0.41 2.62 1.04
CA ALA A 56 0.94 2.86 2.38
C ALA A 56 -0.05 3.64 3.26
N THR A 57 -0.74 4.65 2.73
CA THR A 57 -1.72 5.43 3.50
C THR A 57 -3.06 4.72 3.64
N ALA A 58 -3.68 4.32 2.53
CA ALA A 58 -5.01 3.74 2.49
C ALA A 58 -5.03 2.33 3.07
N VAL A 59 -4.02 1.50 2.81
CA VAL A 59 -3.96 0.14 3.34
C VAL A 59 -3.18 0.10 4.65
N TYR A 60 -1.91 0.51 4.70
CA TYR A 60 -1.10 0.29 5.90
C TYR A 60 -1.49 1.17 7.10
N LEU A 61 -1.49 2.50 6.95
CA LEU A 61 -1.82 3.41 8.06
C LEU A 61 -3.26 3.18 8.54
N THR A 62 -4.23 3.23 7.61
CA THR A 62 -5.66 3.12 7.95
C THR A 62 -6.00 1.77 8.58
N SER A 63 -5.44 0.67 8.06
CA SER A 63 -5.70 -0.66 8.62
C SER A 63 -5.07 -0.81 10.00
N THR A 64 -3.87 -0.29 10.23
CA THR A 64 -3.22 -0.33 11.55
C THR A 64 -4.05 0.42 12.58
N THR A 65 -4.46 1.66 12.28
CA THR A 65 -5.31 2.46 13.16
C THR A 65 -6.65 1.78 13.43
N THR A 66 -7.30 1.24 12.40
CA THR A 66 -8.58 0.54 12.52
C THR A 66 -8.45 -0.70 13.40
N LEU A 67 -7.44 -1.53 13.17
CA LEU A 67 -7.17 -2.74 13.97
C LEU A 67 -6.89 -2.39 15.43
N SER A 68 -6.06 -1.39 15.70
CA SER A 68 -5.78 -0.93 17.07
C SER A 68 -7.04 -0.41 17.76
N ALA A 69 -7.86 0.40 17.09
CA ALA A 69 -9.13 0.89 17.63
C ALA A 69 -10.11 -0.26 17.93
N ARG A 70 -10.26 -1.22 17.02
CA ARG A 70 -11.18 -2.36 17.19
C ARG A 70 -10.70 -3.32 18.29
N ARG A 71 -9.37 -3.52 18.44
CA ARG A 71 -8.79 -4.28 19.56
C ARG A 71 -9.07 -3.61 20.89
N GLN A 72 -8.80 -2.32 21.00
CA GLN A 72 -8.98 -1.56 22.24
C GLN A 72 -10.44 -1.60 22.72
N ASN A 73 -11.40 -1.53 21.79
CA ASN A 73 -12.84 -1.61 22.09
C ASN A 73 -13.38 -3.05 22.27
N LEU A 74 -12.50 -4.07 22.39
CA LEU A 74 -12.85 -5.49 22.50
C LEU A 74 -13.77 -6.00 21.37
N PHE A 75 -13.86 -5.26 20.26
CA PHE A 75 -14.73 -5.60 19.14
C PHE A 75 -14.30 -6.92 18.52
N LEU A 76 -12.99 -7.11 18.30
CA LEU A 76 -12.46 -8.36 17.74
C LEU A 76 -12.75 -9.57 18.65
N LYS A 77 -12.73 -9.40 19.98
CA LYS A 77 -13.07 -10.47 20.94
C LYS A 77 -14.54 -10.88 20.85
N ARG A 78 -15.45 -9.91 20.76
CA ARG A 78 -16.90 -10.15 20.54
C ARG A 78 -17.19 -10.80 19.18
N MET A 79 -16.42 -10.48 18.16
CA MET A 79 -16.58 -11.09 16.83
C MET A 79 -16.12 -12.55 16.82
N ARG A 80 -15.07 -12.92 17.58
CA ARG A 80 -14.62 -14.33 17.67
C ARG A 80 -15.62 -15.27 18.38
N SER A 81 -16.57 -14.73 19.14
CA SER A 81 -17.67 -15.54 19.69
C SER A 81 -18.81 -15.80 18.69
N THR A 82 -18.69 -15.30 17.45
CA THR A 82 -19.62 -15.62 16.36
C THR A 82 -19.14 -16.81 15.53
N ALA A 83 -19.97 -17.33 14.63
CA ALA A 83 -19.63 -18.45 13.74
C ALA A 83 -18.65 -18.10 12.61
N GLU A 84 -18.21 -16.83 12.51
CA GLU A 84 -17.29 -16.37 11.46
C GLU A 84 -15.84 -16.76 11.77
N SER A 85 -15.12 -17.22 10.74
CA SER A 85 -13.71 -17.58 10.87
C SER A 85 -12.82 -16.36 11.19
N ASP A 86 -11.70 -16.60 11.87
CA ASP A 86 -10.67 -15.57 12.17
C ASP A 86 -10.22 -14.83 10.89
N LEU A 87 -10.03 -15.54 9.78
CA LEU A 87 -9.72 -14.95 8.48
C LEU A 87 -10.88 -14.12 7.93
N GLY A 88 -12.13 -14.54 8.13
CA GLY A 88 -13.32 -13.81 7.73
C GLY A 88 -13.53 -12.49 8.46
N ILE A 89 -13.14 -12.44 9.73
CA ILE A 89 -13.16 -11.22 10.53
C ILE A 89 -12.12 -10.23 10.01
N ILE A 90 -10.87 -10.68 9.83
CA ILE A 90 -9.77 -9.83 9.34
C ILE A 90 -10.05 -9.33 7.92
N THR A 91 -10.40 -10.23 7.01
CA THR A 91 -10.73 -9.86 5.63
C THR A 91 -11.95 -8.94 5.57
N GLY A 92 -13.01 -9.20 6.34
CA GLY A 92 -14.18 -8.31 6.41
C GLY A 92 -13.86 -6.91 6.90
N LEU A 93 -12.87 -6.78 7.80
CA LEU A 93 -12.43 -5.50 8.36
C LEU A 93 -11.49 -4.73 7.41
N LEU A 94 -10.59 -5.44 6.71
CA LEU A 94 -9.56 -4.83 5.86
C LEU A 94 -9.98 -4.71 4.39
N LEU A 95 -11.01 -5.42 3.95
CA LEU A 95 -11.52 -5.32 2.59
C LEU A 95 -11.91 -3.89 2.19
N PRO A 96 -12.59 -3.08 3.04
CA PRO A 96 -12.94 -1.70 2.69
C PRO A 96 -11.71 -0.83 2.38
N THR A 97 -10.62 -0.98 3.12
CA THR A 97 -9.39 -0.19 2.90
C THR A 97 -8.68 -0.60 1.61
N VAL A 98 -8.66 -1.90 1.30
CA VAL A 98 -8.11 -2.43 0.04
C VAL A 98 -8.95 -1.99 -1.16
N VAL A 99 -10.27 -2.06 -1.07
CA VAL A 99 -11.17 -1.61 -2.15
C VAL A 99 -11.02 -0.10 -2.39
N LEU A 100 -10.94 0.70 -1.33
CA LEU A 100 -10.71 2.14 -1.44
C LEU A 100 -9.39 2.44 -2.16
N ALA A 101 -8.30 1.77 -1.76
CA ALA A 101 -7.00 1.93 -2.42
C ALA A 101 -7.06 1.53 -3.90
N ALA A 102 -7.73 0.42 -4.23
CA ALA A 102 -7.90 -0.03 -5.61
C ALA A 102 -8.66 0.99 -6.46
N VAL A 103 -9.75 1.56 -5.93
CA VAL A 103 -10.52 2.61 -6.62
C VAL A 103 -9.66 3.87 -6.81
N GLN A 104 -8.95 4.31 -5.78
CA GLN A 104 -8.05 5.48 -5.89
C GLN A 104 -6.99 5.28 -6.95
N LEU A 105 -6.30 4.13 -6.95
CA LEU A 105 -5.29 3.80 -7.94
C LEU A 105 -5.89 3.71 -9.35
N ALA A 106 -7.03 3.05 -9.51
CA ALA A 106 -7.69 2.95 -10.81
C ALA A 106 -8.00 4.33 -11.38
N VAL A 107 -8.57 5.24 -10.58
CA VAL A 107 -8.90 6.59 -11.04
C VAL A 107 -7.66 7.42 -11.33
N ILE A 108 -6.65 7.39 -10.45
CA ILE A 108 -5.41 8.16 -10.62
C ILE A 108 -4.64 7.68 -11.86
N LEU A 109 -4.39 6.38 -11.98
CA LEU A 109 -3.61 5.83 -13.10
C LEU A 109 -4.36 5.99 -14.43
N THR A 110 -5.69 5.84 -14.44
CA THR A 110 -6.50 6.15 -15.63
C THR A 110 -6.43 7.63 -15.99
N GLY A 111 -6.50 8.52 -14.99
CA GLY A 111 -6.34 9.96 -15.20
C GLY A 111 -4.97 10.32 -15.78
N MET A 112 -3.90 9.65 -15.33
CA MET A 112 -2.56 9.81 -15.91
C MET A 112 -2.52 9.41 -17.38
N VAL A 113 -3.14 8.29 -17.76
CA VAL A 113 -3.20 7.84 -19.16
C VAL A 113 -4.03 8.81 -20.02
N VAL A 114 -5.22 9.18 -19.56
CA VAL A 114 -6.18 9.98 -20.33
C VAL A 114 -5.73 11.44 -20.47
N PHE A 115 -5.30 12.06 -19.37
CA PHE A 115 -4.95 13.49 -19.34
C PHE A 115 -3.45 13.75 -19.52
N GLY A 116 -2.60 12.78 -19.20
CA GLY A 116 -1.15 12.90 -19.34
C GLY A 116 -0.60 12.48 -20.70
N GLY A 117 -1.42 11.91 -21.59
CA GLY A 117 -0.98 11.50 -22.93
C GLY A 117 0.06 10.36 -22.92
N THR A 118 0.06 9.53 -21.87
CA THR A 118 0.98 8.39 -21.70
C THR A 118 0.20 7.08 -21.72
N THR A 119 0.90 5.96 -21.90
CA THR A 119 0.30 4.62 -21.91
C THR A 119 1.07 3.69 -20.98
N ILE A 120 0.38 2.75 -20.34
CA ILE A 120 1.02 1.71 -19.55
C ILE A 120 1.47 0.60 -20.50
N ALA A 121 2.78 0.47 -20.72
CA ALA A 121 3.32 -0.50 -21.66
C ALA A 121 3.04 -1.96 -21.26
N ASN A 122 3.11 -2.28 -19.97
CA ASN A 122 2.79 -3.60 -19.44
C ASN A 122 1.86 -3.51 -18.20
N PRO A 123 0.54 -3.44 -18.41
CA PRO A 123 -0.44 -3.34 -17.33
C PRO A 123 -0.40 -4.52 -16.35
N VAL A 124 -0.03 -5.72 -16.83
CA VAL A 124 0.02 -6.93 -16.00
C VAL A 124 1.09 -6.80 -14.91
N VAL A 125 2.26 -6.25 -15.24
CA VAL A 125 3.34 -6.01 -14.28
C VAL A 125 2.92 -4.97 -13.24
N VAL A 126 2.26 -3.89 -13.66
CA VAL A 126 1.75 -2.85 -12.74
C VAL A 126 0.72 -3.44 -11.78
N ILE A 127 -0.24 -4.22 -12.28
CA ILE A 127 -1.26 -4.88 -11.45
C ILE A 127 -0.61 -5.86 -10.47
N ALA A 128 0.35 -6.67 -10.92
CA ALA A 128 1.08 -7.59 -10.05
C ALA A 128 1.84 -6.86 -8.93
N ALA A 129 2.49 -5.74 -9.26
CA ALA A 129 3.18 -4.89 -8.28
C ALA A 129 2.21 -4.33 -7.24
N ILE A 130 1.04 -3.82 -7.66
CA ILE A 130 -0.01 -3.32 -6.76
C ILE A 130 -0.50 -4.43 -5.82
N LEU A 131 -0.76 -5.63 -6.34
CA LEU A 131 -1.21 -6.76 -5.53
C LEU A 131 -0.16 -7.16 -4.49
N LEU A 132 1.12 -7.22 -4.88
CA LEU A 132 2.23 -7.48 -3.94
C LEU A 132 2.34 -6.39 -2.87
N ALA A 133 2.16 -5.13 -3.26
CA ALA A 133 2.14 -4.00 -2.33
C ALA A 133 1.02 -4.14 -1.30
N VAL A 134 -0.20 -4.47 -1.75
CA VAL A 134 -1.37 -4.68 -0.88
C VAL A 134 -1.10 -5.83 0.09
N VAL A 135 -0.61 -6.98 -0.39
CA VAL A 135 -0.29 -8.13 0.47
C VAL A 135 0.77 -7.76 1.53
N MET A 136 1.85 -7.11 1.11
CA MET A 136 2.91 -6.62 1.99
C MET A 136 2.34 -5.69 3.06
N PHE A 137 1.61 -4.65 2.67
CA PHE A 137 1.11 -3.62 3.58
C PHE A 137 -0.04 -4.10 4.48
N VAL A 138 -0.87 -5.04 4.04
CA VAL A 138 -1.84 -5.73 4.91
C VAL A 138 -1.11 -6.54 5.98
N GLY A 139 -0.08 -7.31 5.59
CA GLY A 139 0.71 -8.10 6.53
C GLY A 139 1.44 -7.23 7.56
N LEU A 140 2.09 -6.16 7.09
CA LEU A 140 2.74 -5.18 7.97
C LEU A 140 1.74 -4.47 8.87
N ALA A 141 0.54 -4.11 8.38
CA ALA A 141 -0.49 -3.49 9.21
C ALA A 141 -0.95 -4.41 10.35
N LEU A 142 -1.15 -5.69 10.08
CA LEU A 142 -1.47 -6.69 11.11
C LEU A 142 -0.33 -6.85 12.12
N ALA A 143 0.92 -6.89 11.65
CA ALA A 143 2.09 -7.00 12.51
C ALA A 143 2.24 -5.77 13.43
N THR A 144 2.17 -4.56 12.86
CA THR A 144 2.27 -3.28 13.58
C THR A 144 1.09 -3.10 14.54
N ALA A 145 -0.13 -3.43 14.12
CA ALA A 145 -1.29 -3.42 15.01
C ALA A 145 -1.11 -4.38 16.18
N GLY A 146 -0.37 -5.50 15.99
CA GLY A 146 0.04 -6.45 17.02
C GLY A 146 0.77 -5.83 18.22
N VAL A 147 1.61 -4.82 17.96
CA VAL A 147 2.44 -4.10 18.95
C VAL A 147 1.87 -2.74 19.34
N THR A 148 0.80 -2.29 18.69
CA THR A 148 0.22 -0.96 18.87
C THR A 148 -1.01 -1.02 19.79
N ASN A 149 -0.97 -0.27 20.89
CA ASN A 149 -1.99 -0.36 21.94
C ASN A 149 -3.25 0.48 21.67
N SER A 150 -3.13 1.60 20.94
CA SER A 150 -4.24 2.53 20.68
C SER A 150 -4.17 3.11 19.26
N PRO A 151 -5.29 3.61 18.70
CA PRO A 151 -5.29 4.26 17.40
C PRO A 151 -4.44 5.55 17.37
N GLU A 152 -4.27 6.23 18.50
CA GLU A 152 -3.38 7.39 18.63
C GLU A 152 -1.91 6.94 18.50
N HIS A 153 -1.52 5.86 19.20
CA HIS A 153 -0.18 5.28 19.07
C HIS A 153 0.08 4.69 17.67
N ALA A 154 -0.97 4.28 16.95
CA ALA A 154 -0.85 3.81 15.57
C ALA A 154 -0.21 4.88 14.69
N GLN A 155 -0.50 6.16 14.92
CA GLN A 155 0.04 7.27 14.12
C GLN A 155 1.56 7.39 14.22
N VAL A 156 2.18 6.93 15.31
CA VAL A 156 3.64 6.99 15.53
C VAL A 156 4.31 5.68 15.18
N THR A 157 3.74 4.55 15.61
CA THR A 157 4.30 3.20 15.38
C THR A 157 4.35 2.82 13.90
N THR A 158 3.50 3.42 13.06
CA THR A 158 3.53 3.19 11.61
C THR A 158 4.59 4.00 10.88
N LEU A 159 5.04 5.13 11.43
CA LEU A 159 5.92 6.09 10.74
C LEU A 159 7.23 5.47 10.22
N PRO A 160 7.95 4.62 10.97
CA PRO A 160 9.22 4.08 10.49
C PRO A 160 9.08 3.31 9.18
N VAL A 161 8.12 2.38 9.12
CA VAL A 161 7.85 1.58 7.90
C VAL A 161 7.32 2.47 6.77
N PHE A 162 6.45 3.44 7.11
CA PHE A 162 5.92 4.38 6.14
C PHE A 162 7.04 5.19 5.47
N PHE A 163 7.91 5.83 6.25
CA PHE A 163 9.00 6.64 5.71
C PHE A 163 10.03 5.81 4.96
N ILE A 164 10.35 4.60 5.43
CA ILE A 164 11.24 3.69 4.69
C ILE A 164 10.63 3.36 3.32
N ALA A 165 9.32 3.06 3.26
CA ALA A 165 8.68 2.72 2.00
C ALA A 165 8.60 3.91 1.02
N ILE A 166 8.30 5.12 1.53
CA ILE A 166 8.31 6.33 0.71
C ILE A 166 9.74 6.61 0.20
N ALA A 167 10.74 6.55 1.07
CA ALA A 167 12.14 6.77 0.70
C ALA A 167 12.63 5.74 -0.32
N ALA A 168 12.29 4.45 -0.14
CA ALA A 168 12.61 3.40 -1.09
C ALA A 168 11.93 3.63 -2.44
N SER A 169 10.68 4.11 -2.46
CA SER A 169 9.98 4.46 -3.70
C SER A 169 10.62 5.64 -4.44
N VAL A 170 11.01 6.68 -3.71
CA VAL A 170 11.69 7.85 -4.30
C VAL A 170 13.06 7.45 -4.83
N TRP A 171 13.82 6.67 -4.06
CA TRP A 171 15.10 6.14 -4.51
C TRP A 171 14.93 5.21 -5.72
N ALA A 172 13.96 4.30 -5.73
CA ALA A 172 13.63 3.46 -6.90
C ALA A 172 13.49 4.30 -8.18
N GLY A 173 12.76 5.41 -8.10
CA GLY A 173 12.50 6.24 -9.27
C GLY A 173 13.64 7.17 -9.70
N ILE A 174 14.48 7.65 -8.77
CA ILE A 174 15.65 8.49 -9.10
C ILE A 174 16.85 7.60 -9.46
N GLY A 175 17.13 6.60 -8.62
CA GLY A 175 18.24 5.66 -8.70
C GLY A 175 18.25 4.92 -10.03
N SER A 176 17.09 4.53 -10.56
CA SER A 176 17.00 3.76 -11.82
C SER A 176 17.55 4.51 -13.03
N ARG A 177 17.80 5.81 -12.94
CA ARG A 177 18.37 6.63 -14.04
C ARG A 177 19.84 6.96 -13.88
N ILE A 178 20.33 6.94 -12.64
CA ILE A 178 21.69 7.39 -12.29
C ILE A 178 22.61 6.23 -11.97
N GLU A 179 22.06 5.07 -11.60
CA GLU A 179 22.83 3.88 -11.25
C GLU A 179 23.05 2.99 -12.48
N GLU A 180 24.24 2.39 -12.58
CA GLU A 180 24.53 1.42 -13.61
C GLU A 180 23.66 0.15 -13.44
N PRO A 181 23.21 -0.47 -14.55
CA PRO A 181 22.51 -1.75 -14.51
C PRO A 181 23.34 -2.81 -13.77
N GLY A 182 22.71 -3.53 -12.84
CA GLY A 182 23.38 -4.58 -12.05
C GLY A 182 24.24 -4.07 -10.87
N SER A 183 24.21 -2.77 -10.58
CA SER A 183 24.91 -2.22 -9.41
C SER A 183 24.37 -2.78 -8.08
N VAL A 184 25.24 -2.82 -7.07
CA VAL A 184 24.87 -3.22 -5.70
C VAL A 184 23.77 -2.31 -5.13
N PHE A 185 23.79 -1.02 -5.48
CA PHE A 185 22.76 -0.07 -5.07
C PHE A 185 21.39 -0.41 -5.65
N GLY A 186 21.33 -0.84 -6.92
CA GLY A 186 20.10 -1.33 -7.54
C GLY A 186 19.52 -2.55 -6.80
N LEU A 187 20.37 -3.48 -6.35
CA LEU A 187 19.93 -4.61 -5.53
C LEU A 187 19.44 -4.16 -4.14
N VAL A 188 20.16 -3.28 -3.46
CA VAL A 188 19.72 -2.76 -2.15
C VAL A 188 18.35 -2.10 -2.26
N ARG A 189 18.18 -1.23 -3.26
CA ARG A 189 16.95 -0.50 -3.57
C ARG A 189 15.78 -1.44 -3.83
N ALA A 190 15.96 -2.45 -4.68
CA ALA A 190 14.92 -3.43 -5.00
C ALA A 190 14.44 -4.22 -3.77
N PHE A 191 15.33 -4.45 -2.79
CA PHE A 191 15.05 -5.25 -1.59
C PHE A 191 14.68 -4.41 -0.35
N LEU A 192 14.52 -3.09 -0.47
CA LEU A 192 13.90 -2.26 0.57
C LEU A 192 12.36 -2.44 0.57
N PRO A 193 11.67 -2.22 1.72
CA PRO A 193 10.22 -2.24 1.76
C PRO A 193 9.63 -1.29 0.73
N GLY A 194 8.80 -1.78 -0.18
CA GLY A 194 8.20 -0.97 -1.25
C GLY A 194 9.13 -0.59 -2.41
N GLY A 195 10.45 -0.80 -2.32
CA GLY A 195 11.41 -0.49 -3.38
C GLY A 195 11.17 -1.34 -4.63
N GLY A 196 11.18 -2.67 -4.50
CA GLY A 196 10.89 -3.57 -5.62
C GLY A 196 9.50 -3.36 -6.24
N VAL A 197 8.48 -3.00 -5.44
CA VAL A 197 7.16 -2.62 -5.96
C VAL A 197 7.24 -1.35 -6.80
N ALA A 198 7.90 -0.30 -6.30
CA ALA A 198 8.07 0.96 -7.02
C ALA A 198 8.81 0.75 -8.34
N GLU A 199 9.86 -0.07 -8.34
CA GLU A 199 10.58 -0.42 -9.57
C GLU A 199 9.71 -1.19 -10.56
N LEU A 200 8.96 -2.20 -10.11
CA LEU A 200 8.04 -2.94 -10.99
C LEU A 200 6.98 -2.03 -11.62
N VAL A 201 6.42 -1.08 -10.87
CA VAL A 201 5.47 -0.11 -11.42
C VAL A 201 6.14 0.73 -12.51
N GLY A 202 7.36 1.22 -12.27
CA GLY A 202 8.12 2.02 -13.23
C GLY A 202 8.46 1.23 -14.50
N LEU A 203 8.96 0.00 -14.34
CA LEU A 203 9.31 -0.92 -15.43
C LEU A 203 8.07 -1.37 -16.22
N GLY A 204 6.94 -1.58 -15.54
CA GLY A 204 5.66 -1.87 -16.17
C GLY A 204 5.10 -0.67 -16.94
N TRP A 205 5.37 0.54 -16.49
CA TRP A 205 4.99 1.76 -17.21
C TRP A 205 5.83 1.96 -18.47
N SER A 206 7.15 1.78 -18.38
CA SER A 206 8.09 2.00 -19.50
C SER A 206 8.17 0.83 -20.49
N GLY A 207 7.80 -0.38 -20.09
CA GLY A 207 7.82 -1.58 -20.96
C GLY A 207 9.17 -2.28 -20.98
N ALA A 208 9.82 -2.40 -19.82
CA ALA A 208 11.14 -3.00 -19.71
C ALA A 208 11.15 -4.53 -19.99
N PRO A 209 12.30 -5.10 -20.40
CA PRO A 209 12.48 -6.53 -20.60
C PRO A 209 12.24 -7.36 -19.32
N VAL A 210 11.81 -8.60 -19.49
CA VAL A 210 11.50 -9.52 -18.37
C VAL A 210 12.70 -9.74 -17.43
N GLY A 211 13.93 -9.73 -17.94
CA GLY A 211 15.14 -9.90 -17.14
C GLY A 211 15.33 -8.83 -16.06
N GLU A 212 14.87 -7.60 -16.32
CA GLU A 212 14.95 -6.48 -15.38
C GLU A 212 13.89 -6.57 -14.27
N LEU A 213 12.86 -7.40 -14.45
CA LEU A 213 11.79 -7.58 -13.46
C LEU A 213 12.21 -8.50 -12.31
N LEU A 214 13.25 -9.33 -12.48
CA LEU A 214 13.57 -10.42 -11.55
C LEU A 214 13.94 -9.92 -10.15
N ALA A 215 14.86 -8.96 -10.03
CA ALA A 215 15.28 -8.43 -8.74
C ALA A 215 14.17 -7.63 -8.04
N PRO A 216 13.47 -6.69 -8.70
CA PRO A 216 12.30 -6.01 -8.15
C PRO A 216 11.18 -6.95 -7.71
N LEU A 217 10.90 -7.99 -8.51
CA LEU A 217 9.92 -9.03 -8.17
C LEU A 217 10.36 -9.83 -6.94
N GLY A 218 11.64 -10.22 -6.87
CA GLY A 218 12.21 -10.89 -5.71
C GLY A 218 12.05 -10.07 -4.42
N GLY A 219 12.37 -8.77 -4.48
CA GLY A 219 12.20 -7.86 -3.34
C GLY A 219 10.74 -7.66 -2.93
N ALA A 220 9.83 -7.49 -3.90
CA ALA A 220 8.40 -7.34 -3.64
C ALA A 220 7.78 -8.60 -3.02
N VAL A 221 8.13 -9.79 -3.55
CA VAL A 221 7.70 -11.08 -3.00
C VAL A 221 8.29 -11.31 -1.61
N LEU A 222 9.58 -11.00 -1.40
CA LEU A 222 10.23 -11.12 -0.10
C LEU A 222 9.47 -10.32 0.97
N TRP A 223 9.17 -9.04 0.71
CA TRP A 223 8.47 -8.22 1.69
C TRP A 223 7.00 -8.59 1.86
N ALA A 224 6.32 -9.10 0.82
CA ALA A 224 5.01 -9.71 0.97
C ALA A 224 5.06 -10.91 1.95
N VAL A 225 6.06 -11.79 1.79
CA VAL A 225 6.27 -12.94 2.70
C VAL A 225 6.62 -12.46 4.11
N ILE A 226 7.55 -11.51 4.27
CA ILE A 226 7.91 -10.93 5.58
C ILE A 226 6.67 -10.36 6.27
N GLY A 227 5.85 -9.59 5.55
CA GLY A 227 4.60 -9.02 6.08
C GLY A 227 3.65 -10.10 6.58
N LEU A 228 3.42 -11.16 5.80
CA LEU A 228 2.56 -12.27 6.19
C LEU A 228 3.10 -13.07 7.39
N VAL A 229 4.41 -13.32 7.43
CA VAL A 229 5.07 -14.02 8.54
C VAL A 229 5.03 -13.17 9.81
N ALA A 230 5.32 -11.87 9.71
CA ALA A 230 5.23 -10.94 10.82
C ALA A 230 3.80 -10.83 11.36
N ALA A 231 2.80 -10.76 10.47
CA ALA A 231 1.39 -10.79 10.86
C ALA A 231 1.06 -12.02 11.69
N ARG A 232 1.45 -13.22 11.23
CA ARG A 232 1.20 -14.48 11.96
C ARG A 232 1.88 -14.53 13.33
N ARG A 233 3.06 -13.93 13.47
CA ARG A 233 3.84 -13.96 14.73
C ARG A 233 3.44 -12.88 15.73
N MET A 234 3.08 -11.70 15.25
CA MET A 234 2.92 -10.51 16.09
C MET A 234 1.46 -10.14 16.33
N PHE A 235 0.54 -10.51 15.43
CA PHE A 235 -0.87 -10.20 15.60
C PHE A 235 -1.44 -10.95 16.80
N ARG A 236 -2.12 -10.21 17.67
CA ARG A 236 -2.81 -10.75 18.86
C ARG A 236 -4.23 -10.21 18.89
N TRP A 237 -5.16 -11.05 19.30
CA TRP A 237 -6.58 -10.69 19.35
C TRP A 237 -6.95 -9.85 20.57
N GLU A 238 -6.23 -10.03 21.68
CA GLU A 238 -6.52 -9.36 22.95
C GLU A 238 -5.70 -8.08 23.12
N PRO A 239 -6.22 -7.03 23.79
CA PRO A 239 -5.42 -5.85 24.14
C PRO A 239 -4.22 -6.24 25.02
N ARG A 240 -3.10 -5.50 24.90
CA ARG A 240 -2.03 -5.59 25.89
C ARG A 240 -2.47 -4.77 27.10
N VAL A 241 -2.53 -5.40 28.26
CA VAL A 241 -2.79 -4.73 29.56
C VAL A 241 -1.60 -3.84 29.89
#